data_AF-A0A9D8KFG3-F1
#
_entry.id   AF-A0A9D8KFG3-F1
#
_cell.length_a   1.000
_cell.length_b   1.000
_cell.length_c   1.000
_cell.angle_alpha   90.00
_cell.angle_beta   90.00
_cell.angle_gamma   90.00
#
_symmetry.space_group_name_H-M   'P 1'
#
loop_
_entity.id
_entity.type
_entity.pdbx_description
1 polymer ?
#
loop_
_entity_poly.entity_id
_entity_poly.type
_entity_poly.pdbx_seq_one_letter_code
_entity_poly.pdbx_strand_id
1 'polypeptide(L)'
;MKNTHTLPITFSWRTDTGKVRENNEDSFLALRQAGKNPLNIRSVLIVADGMGGHVGGDRASSSVVRFVDEIFKPKSVSKLDKFIGKEDKAIVSIIKAADKRVRDLSGGDTHKAPGTTFTGAFIIDNKALIGHVGDSRAYHIRNDEIVQVTEDHSYVASLVRDGKLTPEEAKDFPHKNVILKSLGSGESLKVDPPRKINLLDGDILLLCSDGLWDLVSDTEILSIIHKSKSIKIASDRLIKLANHRGGHDNITVVMAEFGQLKRNPKLFSDLKELPRIQPLSNKNFRNLLKGILVLLSILLVFIIWQIVKDYRGIEKNVMPRAGQSTSKPLGDIP
;
A
#
# COMPACT_ATOMS: atom_id res chain seq x y z
N MET A 1 12.63 3.86 -35.29
CA MET A 1 12.18 4.93 -34.38
C MET A 1 11.06 4.34 -33.51
N LYS A 2 11.26 4.16 -32.19
CA LYS A 2 10.20 3.64 -31.32
C LYS A 2 9.18 4.76 -31.14
N ASN A 3 7.99 4.57 -31.70
CA ASN A 3 6.86 5.49 -31.56
C ASN A 3 6.30 5.35 -30.13
N THR A 4 6.98 5.92 -29.13
CA THR A 4 6.48 5.94 -27.75
C THR A 4 5.46 7.06 -27.63
N HIS A 5 4.23 6.79 -28.07
CA HIS A 5 3.10 7.67 -27.78
C HIS A 5 3.01 7.84 -26.26
N THR A 6 3.17 9.08 -25.80
CA THR A 6 3.08 9.38 -24.38
C THR A 6 1.63 9.41 -23.96
N LEU A 7 1.29 8.75 -22.86
CA LEU A 7 -0.09 8.59 -22.44
C LEU A 7 -0.70 9.95 -22.06
N PRO A 8 -1.87 10.32 -22.57
CA PRO A 8 -2.63 11.44 -22.03
C PRO A 8 -2.92 11.19 -20.56
N ILE A 9 -2.96 12.24 -19.75
CA ILE A 9 -3.14 12.13 -18.30
C ILE A 9 -4.36 12.95 -17.94
N THR A 10 -5.34 12.36 -17.26
CA THR A 10 -6.47 13.06 -16.67
C THR A 10 -6.26 13.15 -15.17
N PHE A 11 -6.51 14.32 -14.57
CA PHE A 11 -6.39 14.50 -13.13
C PHE A 11 -7.74 14.65 -12.46
N SER A 12 -7.81 14.22 -11.22
CA SER A 12 -8.87 14.62 -10.30
C SER A 12 -8.32 14.70 -8.90
N TRP A 13 -8.80 15.64 -8.09
CA TRP A 13 -8.44 15.73 -6.70
C TRP A 13 -9.64 16.23 -5.89
N ARG A 14 -9.68 15.85 -4.62
CA ARG A 14 -10.57 16.42 -3.62
C ARG A 14 -9.86 16.47 -2.29
N THR A 15 -10.15 17.52 -1.53
CA THR A 15 -9.77 17.64 -0.13
C THR A 15 -11.01 18.10 0.63
N ASP A 16 -11.19 17.60 1.84
CA ASP A 16 -12.32 17.92 2.71
C ASP A 16 -11.83 17.90 4.15
N THR A 17 -12.29 18.85 4.97
CA THR A 17 -11.90 18.95 6.38
C THR A 17 -12.34 17.71 7.18
N GLY A 18 -13.30 16.94 6.69
CA GLY A 18 -13.96 15.89 7.45
C GLY A 18 -15.15 16.45 8.24
N LYS A 19 -15.60 15.70 9.24
CA LYS A 19 -16.72 16.07 10.12
C LYS A 19 -16.29 16.47 11.52
N VAL A 20 -15.08 16.12 11.93
CA VAL A 20 -14.62 16.29 13.32
C VAL A 20 -13.59 17.42 13.45
N ARG A 21 -12.68 17.57 12.48
CA ARG A 21 -11.64 18.61 12.54
C ARG A 21 -12.22 19.99 12.23
N GLU A 22 -11.67 21.03 12.85
CA GLU A 22 -12.05 22.42 12.58
C GLU A 22 -11.37 22.98 11.32
N ASN A 23 -10.11 22.60 11.12
CA ASN A 23 -9.25 23.08 10.04
C ASN A 23 -8.77 21.91 9.18
N ASN A 24 -8.45 22.22 7.93
CA ASN A 24 -7.83 21.28 7.01
C ASN A 24 -6.33 21.50 6.99
N GLU A 25 -5.59 20.58 7.60
CA GLU A 25 -4.13 20.54 7.66
C GLU A 25 -3.53 19.73 6.49
N ASP A 26 -4.36 19.09 5.65
CA ASP A 26 -3.90 18.49 4.41
C ASP A 26 -3.62 19.55 3.33
N SER A 27 -2.60 19.29 2.52
CA SER A 27 -2.32 20.00 1.28
C SER A 27 -2.03 19.03 0.14
N PHE A 28 -2.32 19.46 -1.09
CA PHE A 28 -2.05 18.64 -2.27
C PHE A 28 -1.56 19.46 -3.46
N LEU A 29 -0.90 18.79 -4.41
CA LEU A 29 -0.51 19.33 -5.71
C LEU A 29 -0.95 18.39 -6.82
N ALA A 30 -1.51 18.92 -7.91
CA ALA A 30 -1.72 18.21 -9.16
C ALA A 30 -1.24 19.09 -10.32
N LEU A 31 0.06 19.02 -10.60
CA LEU A 31 0.74 19.90 -11.54
C LEU A 31 0.94 19.19 -12.89
N ARG A 32 0.57 19.86 -13.98
CA ARG A 32 1.03 19.52 -15.33
C ARG A 32 2.20 20.41 -15.69
N GLN A 33 3.35 19.82 -15.99
CA GLN A 33 4.51 20.58 -16.39
C GLN A 33 4.32 21.13 -17.80
N ALA A 34 4.51 22.43 -17.95
CA ALA A 34 4.58 23.08 -19.25
C ALA A 34 6.02 23.05 -19.78
N GLY A 35 6.16 22.77 -21.08
CA GLY A 35 7.45 22.77 -21.77
C GLY A 35 8.38 21.63 -21.36
N LYS A 36 9.60 21.66 -21.92
CA LYS A 36 10.65 20.70 -21.59
C LYS A 36 11.28 21.08 -20.26
N ASN A 37 11.68 20.06 -19.50
CA ASN A 37 12.48 20.21 -18.30
C ASN A 37 13.58 19.13 -18.29
N PRO A 38 14.63 19.30 -17.48
CA PRO A 38 15.84 18.47 -17.56
C PRO A 38 15.60 16.98 -17.25
N LEU A 39 14.50 16.67 -16.55
CA LEU A 39 14.15 15.31 -16.13
C LEU A 39 12.97 14.74 -16.94
N ASN A 40 12.50 15.43 -17.97
CA ASN A 40 11.30 15.07 -18.75
C ASN A 40 10.05 14.80 -17.89
N ILE A 41 9.97 15.45 -16.72
CA ILE A 41 8.80 15.35 -15.84
C ILE A 41 7.61 16.01 -16.52
N ARG A 42 6.58 15.25 -16.83
CA ARG A 42 5.34 15.74 -17.46
C ARG A 42 4.35 16.23 -16.42
N SER A 43 4.36 15.64 -15.24
CA SER A 43 3.38 15.93 -14.19
C SER A 43 3.90 15.53 -12.81
N VAL A 44 3.41 16.23 -11.79
CA VAL A 44 3.73 15.96 -10.39
C VAL A 44 2.44 15.96 -9.58
N LEU A 45 2.21 14.89 -8.82
CA LEU A 45 1.11 14.79 -7.88
C LEU A 45 1.68 14.67 -6.47
N ILE A 46 1.19 15.44 -5.52
CA ILE A 46 1.63 15.38 -4.11
C ILE A 46 0.40 15.34 -3.20
N VAL A 47 0.47 14.56 -2.13
CA VAL A 47 -0.35 14.71 -0.92
C VAL A 47 0.61 14.91 0.26
N ALA A 48 0.29 15.88 1.11
CA ALA A 48 1.03 16.20 2.32
C ALA A 48 0.01 16.41 3.45
N ASP A 49 0.11 15.58 4.48
CA ASP A 49 -0.78 15.57 5.65
C ASP A 49 -0.05 16.23 6.81
N GLY A 50 -0.55 17.40 7.22
CA GLY A 50 0.07 18.26 8.21
C GLY A 50 -0.23 17.80 9.63
N MET A 51 0.80 17.69 10.46
CA MET A 51 0.71 17.29 11.86
C MET A 51 1.42 18.30 12.76
N GLY A 52 0.79 18.77 13.84
CA GLY A 52 1.43 19.81 14.66
C GLY A 52 0.66 20.36 15.87
N GLY A 53 -0.31 19.64 16.43
CA GLY A 53 -1.12 20.14 17.55
C GLY A 53 -1.78 21.49 17.21
N HIS A 54 -1.96 22.38 18.20
CA HIS A 54 -2.65 23.66 17.99
C HIS A 54 -1.95 24.65 17.03
N VAL A 55 -0.74 24.38 16.52
CA VAL A 55 -0.02 25.36 15.68
C VAL A 55 0.83 24.69 14.58
N GLY A 56 0.31 24.68 13.35
CA GLY A 56 1.14 24.74 12.14
C GLY A 56 1.19 23.52 11.22
N GLY A 57 0.34 22.51 11.40
CA GLY A 57 0.24 21.40 10.45
C GLY A 57 -0.10 21.89 9.04
N ASP A 58 -1.10 22.77 8.94
CA ASP A 58 -1.49 23.50 7.73
C ASP A 58 -0.30 24.25 7.07
N ARG A 59 0.54 24.90 7.89
CA ARG A 59 1.73 25.62 7.43
C ARG A 59 2.80 24.67 6.92
N ALA A 60 3.00 23.52 7.55
CA ALA A 60 3.96 22.52 7.10
C ALA A 60 3.55 21.88 5.78
N SER A 61 2.33 21.36 5.69
CA SER A 61 1.83 20.70 4.47
C SER A 61 1.78 21.66 3.28
N SER A 62 1.31 22.89 3.48
CA SER A 62 1.26 23.91 2.43
C SER A 62 2.65 24.40 2.00
N SER A 63 3.61 24.44 2.92
CA SER A 63 5.01 24.78 2.62
C SER A 63 5.66 23.75 1.69
N VAL A 64 5.38 22.46 1.90
CA VAL A 64 5.84 21.37 1.03
C VAL A 64 5.28 21.51 -0.37
N VAL A 65 3.96 21.64 -0.50
CA VAL A 65 3.29 21.76 -1.80
C VAL A 65 3.79 22.99 -2.56
N ARG A 66 3.91 24.13 -1.88
CA ARG A 66 4.42 25.37 -2.46
C ARG A 66 5.87 25.23 -2.93
N PHE A 67 6.72 24.60 -2.13
CA PHE A 67 8.12 24.36 -2.48
C PHE A 67 8.24 23.50 -3.75
N VAL A 68 7.47 22.41 -3.85
CA VAL A 68 7.47 21.57 -5.04
C VAL A 68 6.98 22.36 -6.26
N ASP A 69 5.85 23.09 -6.15
CA ASP A 69 5.36 23.96 -7.21
C ASP A 69 6.43 24.97 -7.68
N GLU A 70 7.15 25.59 -6.76
CA GLU A 70 8.22 26.55 -7.06
C GLU A 70 9.41 25.94 -7.82
N ILE A 71 9.79 24.68 -7.54
CA ILE A 71 10.85 23.98 -8.27
C ILE A 71 10.46 23.79 -9.74
N PHE A 72 9.20 23.48 -9.99
CA PHE A 72 8.71 23.14 -11.33
C PHE A 72 8.27 24.36 -12.16
N LYS A 73 8.34 25.58 -11.60
CA LYS A 73 8.18 26.81 -12.38
C LYS A 73 9.29 26.96 -13.42
N PRO A 74 9.01 27.55 -14.61
CA PRO A 74 9.98 27.67 -15.71
C PRO A 74 11.33 28.29 -15.32
N LYS A 75 11.34 29.26 -14.39
CA LYS A 75 12.56 29.93 -13.93
C LYS A 75 13.42 29.08 -12.98
N SER A 76 12.84 28.09 -12.32
CA SER A 76 13.51 27.27 -11.30
C SER A 76 13.89 25.89 -11.80
N VAL A 77 13.18 25.38 -12.82
CA VAL A 77 13.29 23.98 -13.22
C VAL A 77 14.67 23.61 -13.79
N SER A 78 15.43 24.59 -14.30
CA SER A 78 16.83 24.42 -14.73
C SER A 78 17.76 24.03 -13.57
N LYS A 79 17.40 24.32 -12.31
CA LYS A 79 18.17 23.85 -11.14
C LYS A 79 18.22 22.32 -11.05
N LEU A 80 17.36 21.62 -11.79
CA LEU A 80 17.36 20.16 -11.91
C LEU A 80 18.37 19.62 -12.93
N ASP A 81 19.04 20.47 -13.73
CA ASP A 81 20.04 20.06 -14.74
C ASP A 81 21.13 19.15 -14.18
N LYS A 82 21.56 19.39 -12.93
CA LYS A 82 22.56 18.56 -12.25
C LYS A 82 22.13 17.10 -12.02
N PHE A 83 20.85 16.79 -12.22
CA PHE A 83 20.25 15.47 -12.05
C PHE A 83 19.85 14.78 -13.36
N ILE A 84 20.26 15.30 -14.52
CA ILE A 84 20.03 14.61 -15.81
C ILE A 84 20.54 13.15 -15.72
N GLY A 85 19.67 12.18 -16.03
CA GLY A 85 19.93 10.74 -15.93
C GLY A 85 20.02 10.20 -14.49
N LYS A 86 19.61 10.98 -13.49
CA LYS A 86 19.67 10.66 -12.06
C LYS A 86 18.34 11.01 -11.38
N GLU A 87 17.23 10.62 -11.99
CA GLU A 87 15.87 10.98 -11.60
C GLU A 87 15.57 10.58 -10.14
N ASP A 88 16.03 9.40 -9.72
CA ASP A 88 15.89 8.92 -8.33
C ASP A 88 16.56 9.88 -7.33
N LYS A 89 17.78 10.33 -7.65
CA LYS A 89 18.54 11.29 -6.82
C LYS A 89 17.88 12.65 -6.82
N ALA A 90 17.25 13.06 -7.93
CA ALA A 90 16.50 14.30 -8.00
C ALA A 90 15.33 14.28 -7.01
N ILE A 91 14.52 13.22 -7.03
CA ILE A 91 13.33 13.08 -6.17
C ILE A 91 13.74 13.04 -4.69
N VAL A 92 14.75 12.23 -4.35
CA VAL A 92 15.29 12.21 -2.97
C VAL A 92 15.78 13.61 -2.55
N SER A 93 16.44 14.34 -3.45
CA SER A 93 16.92 15.69 -3.16
C SER A 93 15.79 16.71 -3.00
N ILE A 94 14.71 16.58 -3.78
CA ILE A 94 13.50 17.39 -3.64
C ILE A 94 12.87 17.15 -2.27
N ILE A 95 12.69 15.89 -1.85
CA ILE A 95 12.11 15.55 -0.55
C ILE A 95 12.97 16.07 0.60
N LYS A 96 14.30 15.90 0.53
CA LYS A 96 15.23 16.43 1.54
C LYS A 96 15.23 17.96 1.61
N ALA A 97 15.06 18.63 0.48
CA ALA A 97 14.93 20.09 0.45
C ALA A 97 13.58 20.55 1.01
N ALA A 98 12.50 19.80 0.75
CA ALA A 98 11.19 20.03 1.37
C ALA A 98 11.25 19.83 2.89
N ASP A 99 11.90 18.77 3.37
CA ASP A 99 12.16 18.55 4.80
C ASP A 99 12.85 19.76 5.44
N LYS A 100 13.94 20.24 4.82
CA LYS A 100 14.63 21.44 5.31
C LYS A 100 13.68 22.64 5.37
N ARG A 101 12.84 22.83 4.35
CA ARG A 101 11.89 23.95 4.31
C ARG A 101 10.88 23.89 5.46
N VAL A 102 10.42 22.71 5.83
CA VAL A 102 9.50 22.50 6.96
C VAL A 102 10.25 22.71 8.29
N ARG A 103 11.45 22.16 8.46
CA ARG A 103 12.27 22.40 9.65
C ARG A 103 12.55 23.88 9.89
N ASP A 104 12.83 24.64 8.83
CA ASP A 104 13.05 26.08 8.91
C ASP A 104 11.81 26.85 9.41
N LEU A 105 10.59 26.29 9.36
CA LEU A 105 9.36 26.91 9.91
C LEU A 105 9.36 26.99 11.43
N SER A 106 10.09 26.10 12.11
CA SER A 106 10.21 26.07 13.57
C SER A 106 11.01 27.25 14.14
N GLY A 107 11.77 27.96 13.30
CA GLY A 107 12.63 29.06 13.74
C GLY A 107 13.73 28.64 14.74
N GLY A 108 14.03 27.35 14.86
CA GLY A 108 14.97 26.79 15.83
C GLY A 108 14.33 26.25 17.12
N ASP A 109 13.01 26.42 17.32
CA ASP A 109 12.29 25.81 18.43
C ASP A 109 11.75 24.42 18.05
N THR A 110 12.46 23.38 18.48
CA THR A 110 12.12 22.00 18.16
C THR A 110 10.94 21.45 18.97
N HIS A 111 10.52 22.11 20.06
CA HIS A 111 9.48 21.59 20.95
C HIS A 111 8.07 21.74 20.37
N LYS A 112 7.88 22.59 19.37
CA LYS A 112 6.62 22.80 18.65
C LYS A 112 6.80 22.83 17.13
N ALA A 113 7.83 22.14 16.63
CA ALA A 113 8.10 22.12 15.20
C ALA A 113 6.94 21.45 14.45
N PRO A 114 6.31 22.14 13.48
CA PRO A 114 5.25 21.52 12.70
C PRO A 114 5.85 20.46 11.77
N GLY A 115 5.12 19.37 11.57
CA GLY A 115 5.51 18.28 10.71
C GLY A 115 4.51 18.07 9.59
N THR A 116 4.88 17.30 8.58
CA THR A 116 3.94 16.87 7.54
C THR A 116 4.43 15.59 6.88
N THR A 117 3.51 14.77 6.38
CA THR A 117 3.86 13.69 5.45
C THR A 117 4.25 14.25 4.08
N PHE A 118 4.81 13.40 3.24
CA PHE A 118 5.05 13.63 1.82
C PHE A 118 4.77 12.34 1.06
N THR A 119 3.80 12.35 0.16
CA THR A 119 3.65 11.28 -0.84
C THR A 119 3.56 11.93 -2.20
N GLY A 120 4.51 11.62 -3.08
CA GLY A 120 4.63 12.29 -4.37
C GLY A 120 4.84 11.33 -5.54
N ALA A 121 4.10 11.54 -6.62
CA ALA A 121 4.28 10.85 -7.90
C ALA A 121 4.84 11.81 -8.96
N PHE A 122 6.03 11.50 -9.46
CA PHE A 122 6.70 12.25 -10.52
C PHE A 122 6.61 11.46 -11.82
N ILE A 123 5.84 11.99 -12.78
CA ILE A 123 5.57 11.30 -14.05
C ILE A 123 6.62 11.71 -15.07
N ILE A 124 7.47 10.77 -15.47
CA ILE A 124 8.55 10.94 -16.45
C ILE A 124 8.24 10.03 -17.63
N ASP A 125 7.95 10.62 -18.78
CA ASP A 125 7.39 9.89 -19.93
C ASP A 125 6.16 9.05 -19.54
N ASN A 126 6.23 7.72 -19.68
CA ASN A 126 5.21 6.76 -19.24
C ASN A 126 5.66 5.98 -17.98
N LYS A 127 6.44 6.61 -17.09
CA LYS A 127 6.85 6.04 -15.80
C LYS A 127 6.44 6.95 -14.66
N ALA A 128 6.06 6.37 -13.54
CA ALA A 128 5.88 7.08 -12.28
C ALA A 128 7.01 6.71 -11.32
N LEU A 129 7.66 7.73 -10.75
CA LEU A 129 8.56 7.57 -9.61
C LEU A 129 7.84 8.09 -8.36
N ILE A 130 7.64 7.21 -7.37
CA ILE A 130 6.91 7.50 -6.14
C ILE A 130 7.89 7.73 -4.99
N GLY A 131 7.99 8.97 -4.53
CA GLY A 131 8.76 9.33 -3.34
C GLY A 131 7.83 9.52 -2.15
N HIS A 132 8.21 9.00 -0.97
CA HIS A 132 7.30 8.89 0.16
C HIS A 132 7.99 9.02 1.52
N VAL A 133 7.33 9.74 2.44
CA VAL A 133 7.67 9.92 3.86
C VAL A 133 6.37 10.10 4.65
N GLY A 134 6.00 9.14 5.49
CA GLY A 134 4.85 9.25 6.39
C GLY A 134 3.95 8.04 6.23
N ASP A 135 2.65 8.21 6.38
CA ASP A 135 1.63 7.17 6.28
C ASP A 135 0.49 7.53 5.33
N SER A 136 0.54 8.70 4.69
CA SER A 136 -0.23 8.92 3.45
C SER A 136 0.18 7.88 2.39
N ARG A 137 -0.75 7.45 1.54
CA ARG A 137 -0.52 6.31 0.64
C ARG A 137 -0.56 6.67 -0.82
N ALA A 138 0.20 5.93 -1.63
CA ALA A 138 0.00 5.87 -3.08
C ALA A 138 -0.42 4.45 -3.48
N TYR A 139 -1.48 4.36 -4.26
CA TYR A 139 -1.99 3.14 -4.86
C TYR A 139 -1.80 3.18 -6.38
N HIS A 140 -1.44 2.03 -6.95
CA HIS A 140 -1.49 1.77 -8.38
C HIS A 140 -2.65 0.82 -8.66
N ILE A 141 -3.52 1.22 -9.57
CA ILE A 141 -4.66 0.43 -10.00
C ILE A 141 -4.47 0.10 -11.48
N ARG A 142 -4.56 -1.18 -11.80
CA ARG A 142 -4.50 -1.70 -13.17
C ARG A 142 -5.49 -2.85 -13.29
N ASN A 143 -6.40 -2.75 -14.26
CA ASN A 143 -7.51 -3.69 -14.40
C ASN A 143 -8.24 -3.83 -13.05
N ASP A 144 -8.46 -5.04 -12.56
CA ASP A 144 -9.17 -5.34 -11.31
C ASP A 144 -8.23 -5.49 -10.09
N GLU A 145 -7.01 -4.96 -10.17
CA GLU A 145 -6.03 -5.01 -9.07
C GLU A 145 -5.74 -3.61 -8.53
N ILE A 146 -5.70 -3.51 -7.20
CA ILE A 146 -5.21 -2.35 -6.45
C ILE A 146 -3.98 -2.79 -5.65
N VAL A 147 -2.90 -2.05 -5.78
CA VAL A 147 -1.65 -2.31 -5.05
C VAL A 147 -1.22 -1.05 -4.33
N GLN A 148 -1.05 -1.14 -3.02
CA GLN A 148 -0.37 -0.10 -2.25
C GLN A 148 1.11 -0.09 -2.64
N VAL A 149 1.58 1.03 -3.19
CA VAL A 149 2.96 1.20 -3.68
C VAL A 149 3.88 1.69 -2.57
N THR A 150 3.37 2.54 -1.68
CA THR A 150 4.07 3.06 -0.52
C THR A 150 4.06 2.05 0.62
N GLU A 151 5.00 2.18 1.53
CA GLU A 151 5.01 1.43 2.77
C GLU A 151 4.98 2.44 3.91
N ASP A 152 3.94 2.38 4.74
CA ASP A 152 3.72 3.35 5.79
C ASP A 152 4.91 3.40 6.76
N HIS A 153 5.37 4.60 7.07
CA HIS A 153 6.38 4.86 8.09
C HIS A 153 5.72 5.03 9.47
N SER A 154 4.82 4.13 9.83
CA SER A 154 4.15 4.09 11.14
C SER A 154 4.73 2.99 12.03
N TYR A 155 4.52 3.13 13.34
CA TYR A 155 4.98 2.14 14.32
C TYR A 155 4.34 0.78 14.05
N VAL A 156 3.03 0.76 13.79
CA VAL A 156 2.32 -0.49 13.50
C VAL A 156 2.83 -1.14 12.21
N ALA A 157 3.12 -0.36 11.16
CA ALA A 157 3.71 -0.89 9.93
C ALA A 157 5.12 -1.46 10.16
N SER A 158 5.92 -0.87 11.06
CA SER A 158 7.21 -1.45 11.44
C SER A 158 7.07 -2.80 12.16
N LEU A 159 6.05 -2.95 13.01
CA LEU A 159 5.79 -4.22 13.71
C LEU A 159 5.35 -5.31 12.73
N VAL A 160 4.52 -4.98 11.73
CA VAL A 160 4.13 -5.92 10.67
C VAL A 160 5.33 -6.35 9.85
N ARG A 161 6.16 -5.39 9.43
CA ARG A 161 7.39 -5.64 8.67
C ARG A 161 8.37 -6.55 9.42
N ASP A 162 8.49 -6.38 10.73
CA ASP A 162 9.32 -7.20 11.60
C ASP A 162 8.71 -8.58 11.92
N GLY A 163 7.51 -8.89 11.40
CA GLY A 163 6.79 -10.13 11.69
C GLY A 163 6.24 -10.24 13.12
N LYS A 164 6.18 -9.12 13.85
CA LYS A 164 5.65 -9.04 15.22
C LYS A 164 4.12 -8.90 15.27
N LEU A 165 3.52 -8.43 14.18
CA LEU A 165 2.08 -8.34 13.97
C LEU A 165 1.72 -8.86 12.58
N THR A 166 0.54 -9.43 12.46
CA THR A 166 -0.10 -9.66 11.15
C THR A 166 -0.75 -8.38 10.62
N PRO A 167 -0.95 -8.24 9.28
CA PRO A 167 -1.71 -7.13 8.71
C PRO A 167 -3.12 -6.99 9.28
N GLU A 168 -3.75 -8.09 9.68
CA GLU A 168 -5.07 -8.12 10.31
C GLU A 168 -5.02 -7.54 11.73
N GLU A 169 -4.06 -7.94 12.55
CA GLU A 169 -3.87 -7.41 13.91
C GLU A 169 -3.51 -5.93 13.91
N ALA A 170 -2.79 -5.47 12.88
CA ALA A 170 -2.40 -4.08 12.74
C ALA A 170 -3.57 -3.10 12.61
N LYS A 171 -4.72 -3.54 12.07
CA LYS A 171 -5.88 -2.65 11.81
C LYS A 171 -6.49 -2.07 13.08
N ASP A 172 -6.53 -2.88 14.14
CA ASP A 172 -7.13 -2.53 15.43
C ASP A 172 -6.07 -2.31 16.53
N PHE A 173 -4.79 -2.20 16.14
CA PHE A 173 -3.69 -2.06 17.09
C PHE A 173 -3.75 -0.69 17.83
N PRO A 174 -3.56 -0.66 19.15
CA PRO A 174 -3.44 0.61 19.88
C PRO A 174 -2.32 1.47 19.30
N HIS A 175 -2.55 2.78 19.18
CA HIS A 175 -1.54 3.71 18.63
C HIS A 175 -1.15 3.44 17.16
N LYS A 176 -2.05 2.85 16.35
CA LYS A 176 -1.82 2.63 14.91
C LYS A 176 -1.42 3.91 14.12
N ASN A 177 -1.82 5.09 14.60
CA ASN A 177 -1.52 6.39 13.99
C ASN A 177 -0.17 6.99 14.43
N VAL A 178 0.69 6.25 15.14
CA VAL A 178 2.02 6.77 15.52
C VAL A 178 2.96 6.74 14.32
N ILE A 179 3.24 7.91 13.77
CA ILE A 179 4.15 8.12 12.65
C ILE A 179 5.60 8.15 13.14
N LEU A 180 6.47 7.37 12.50
CA LEU A 180 7.91 7.28 12.77
C LEU A 180 8.77 8.20 11.90
N LYS A 181 8.27 8.60 10.71
CA LYS A 181 8.97 9.55 9.83
C LYS A 181 8.01 10.59 9.28
N SER A 182 8.30 11.87 9.51
CA SER A 182 7.65 12.99 8.83
C SER A 182 8.69 14.01 8.38
N LEU A 183 8.30 14.90 7.46
CA LEU A 183 9.11 16.07 7.14
C LEU A 183 9.02 17.06 8.29
N GLY A 184 10.12 17.71 8.66
CA GLY A 184 10.14 18.65 9.78
C GLY A 184 10.56 18.05 11.13
N SER A 185 10.52 16.71 11.28
CA SER A 185 10.86 16.04 12.54
C SER A 185 12.37 15.78 12.68
N GLY A 186 12.96 16.19 13.81
CA GLY A 186 14.29 15.75 14.27
C GLY A 186 15.49 16.13 13.37
N GLU A 187 16.61 15.44 13.57
CA GLU A 187 17.82 15.60 12.74
C GLU A 187 17.93 14.51 11.65
N SER A 188 18.27 14.97 10.44
CA SER A 188 18.61 14.20 9.23
C SER A 188 17.61 13.10 8.80
N LEU A 189 16.61 13.49 8.02
CA LEU A 189 15.65 12.58 7.39
C LEU A 189 16.33 11.63 6.38
N LYS A 190 16.22 10.31 6.64
CA LYS A 190 16.56 9.26 5.68
C LYS A 190 15.37 8.99 4.75
N VAL A 191 15.53 9.38 3.49
CA VAL A 191 14.56 9.17 2.41
C VAL A 191 14.98 7.96 1.59
N ASP A 192 14.06 7.01 1.42
CA ASP A 192 14.28 5.81 0.62
C ASP A 192 14.24 6.12 -0.90
N PRO A 193 14.90 5.33 -1.76
CA PRO A 193 14.79 5.50 -3.21
C PRO A 193 13.34 5.39 -3.68
N PRO A 194 12.93 6.17 -4.69
CA PRO A 194 11.55 6.15 -5.15
C PRO A 194 11.17 4.80 -5.76
N ARG A 195 9.94 4.35 -5.50
CA ARG A 195 9.36 3.19 -6.20
C ARG A 195 9.08 3.56 -7.65
N LYS A 196 9.25 2.61 -8.58
CA LYS A 196 9.11 2.85 -10.02
C LYS A 196 7.98 2.02 -10.59
N ILE A 197 7.12 2.66 -11.38
CA ILE A 197 6.00 2.01 -12.06
C ILE A 197 6.08 2.34 -13.54
N ASN A 198 6.00 1.32 -14.40
CA ASN A 198 5.76 1.52 -15.82
C ASN A 198 4.25 1.66 -16.05
N LEU A 199 3.82 2.81 -16.54
CA LEU A 199 2.42 3.14 -16.75
C LEU A 199 1.96 2.65 -18.11
N LEU A 200 0.80 2.01 -18.12
CA LEU A 200 0.10 1.55 -19.31
C LEU A 200 -1.21 2.31 -19.51
N ASP A 201 -1.77 2.17 -20.70
CA ASP A 201 -3.10 2.70 -21.01
C ASP A 201 -4.13 2.09 -20.05
N GLY A 202 -4.90 2.95 -19.39
CA GLY A 202 -5.90 2.62 -18.40
C GLY A 202 -5.41 2.46 -16.96
N ASP A 203 -4.11 2.63 -16.70
CA ASP A 203 -3.62 2.68 -15.32
C ASP A 203 -4.15 3.91 -14.57
N ILE A 204 -4.36 3.76 -13.27
CA ILE A 204 -4.70 4.85 -12.36
C ILE A 204 -3.70 4.88 -11.21
N LEU A 205 -3.23 6.08 -10.87
CA LEU A 205 -2.57 6.36 -9.60
C LEU A 205 -3.54 7.10 -8.69
N LEU A 206 -3.61 6.69 -7.43
CA LEU A 206 -4.34 7.38 -6.36
C LEU A 206 -3.36 7.67 -5.23
N LEU A 207 -3.18 8.94 -4.87
CA LEU A 207 -2.52 9.36 -3.66
C LEU A 207 -3.59 9.83 -2.66
N CYS A 208 -3.45 9.49 -1.39
CA CYS A 208 -4.40 9.91 -0.37
C CYS A 208 -3.78 10.06 1.03
N SER A 209 -4.36 10.92 1.87
CA SER A 209 -4.08 10.99 3.31
C SER A 209 -4.74 9.81 4.06
N ASP A 210 -4.44 9.68 5.35
CA ASP A 210 -4.99 8.62 6.20
C ASP A 210 -6.50 8.73 6.40
N GLY A 211 -7.06 9.94 6.42
CA GLY A 211 -8.49 10.17 6.51
C GLY A 211 -9.32 9.49 5.41
N LEU A 212 -8.71 9.08 4.29
CA LEU A 212 -9.34 8.14 3.35
C LEU A 212 -9.13 6.68 3.78
N TRP A 213 -7.88 6.22 3.78
CA TRP A 213 -7.58 4.77 3.82
C TRP A 213 -7.89 4.14 5.18
N ASP A 214 -7.98 4.94 6.26
CA ASP A 214 -8.47 4.47 7.56
C ASP A 214 -9.95 4.12 7.56
N LEU A 215 -10.75 4.76 6.69
CA LEU A 215 -12.21 4.62 6.66
C LEU A 215 -12.72 3.84 5.44
N VAL A 216 -11.92 3.72 4.37
CA VAL A 216 -12.32 3.10 3.11
C VAL A 216 -11.28 2.05 2.72
N SER A 217 -11.69 0.79 2.66
CA SER A 217 -10.77 -0.32 2.34
C SER A 217 -10.35 -0.31 0.87
N ASP A 218 -9.21 -0.91 0.57
CA ASP A 218 -8.67 -1.03 -0.80
C ASP A 218 -9.68 -1.62 -1.78
N THR A 219 -10.41 -2.67 -1.37
CA THR A 219 -11.44 -3.30 -2.21
C THR A 219 -12.60 -2.35 -2.53
N GLU A 220 -12.94 -1.44 -1.62
CA GLU A 220 -13.97 -0.43 -1.81
C GLU A 220 -13.46 0.72 -2.67
N ILE A 221 -12.22 1.14 -2.48
CA ILE A 221 -11.54 2.12 -3.34
C ILE A 221 -11.60 1.62 -4.79
N LEU A 222 -11.14 0.39 -5.03
CA LEU A 222 -11.16 -0.25 -6.33
C LEU A 222 -12.59 -0.30 -6.90
N SER A 223 -13.56 -0.80 -6.11
CA SER A 223 -14.96 -0.89 -6.55
C SER A 223 -15.56 0.47 -6.93
N ILE A 224 -15.26 1.53 -6.16
CA ILE A 224 -15.75 2.89 -6.44
C ILE A 224 -15.13 3.42 -7.73
N ILE A 225 -13.84 3.20 -7.95
CA ILE A 225 -13.14 3.62 -9.17
C ILE A 225 -13.78 2.97 -10.41
N HIS A 226 -14.01 1.65 -10.38
CA HIS A 226 -14.65 0.92 -11.49
C HIS A 226 -16.09 1.32 -11.75
N LYS A 227 -16.90 1.49 -10.68
CA LYS A 227 -18.32 1.86 -10.79
C LYS A 227 -18.54 3.34 -11.15
N SER A 228 -17.46 4.11 -11.28
CA SER A 228 -17.53 5.54 -11.60
C SER A 228 -17.26 5.78 -13.08
N LYS A 229 -18.02 6.68 -13.69
CA LYS A 229 -17.85 7.04 -15.11
C LYS A 229 -16.57 7.85 -15.38
N SER A 230 -15.97 8.43 -14.35
CA SER A 230 -14.70 9.17 -14.44
C SER A 230 -13.99 9.16 -13.08
N ILE A 231 -12.67 9.41 -13.06
CA ILE A 231 -11.93 9.61 -11.80
C ILE A 231 -12.45 10.80 -10.99
N LYS A 232 -13.08 11.79 -11.64
CA LYS A 232 -13.77 12.90 -10.96
C LYS A 232 -14.93 12.44 -10.10
N ILE A 233 -15.76 11.54 -10.64
CA ILE A 233 -16.88 10.97 -9.87
C ILE A 233 -16.35 10.02 -8.79
N ALA A 234 -15.27 9.28 -9.08
CA ALA A 234 -14.64 8.40 -8.10
C ALA A 234 -14.11 9.19 -6.90
N SER A 235 -13.33 10.25 -7.12
CA SER A 235 -12.80 11.10 -6.05
C SER A 235 -13.92 11.74 -5.21
N ASP A 236 -14.99 12.25 -5.86
CA ASP A 236 -16.18 12.76 -5.17
C ASP A 236 -16.85 11.69 -4.29
N ARG A 237 -16.93 10.44 -4.76
CA ARG A 237 -17.55 9.33 -4.02
C ARG A 237 -16.68 8.83 -2.87
N LEU A 238 -15.36 8.80 -3.04
CA LEU A 238 -14.40 8.42 -2.01
C LEU A 238 -14.50 9.35 -0.79
N ILE A 239 -14.44 10.66 -1.02
CA ILE A 239 -14.61 11.67 0.05
C ILE A 239 -15.97 11.51 0.75
N LYS A 240 -17.05 11.36 -0.02
CA LYS A 240 -18.39 11.20 0.55
C LYS A 240 -18.52 9.95 1.41
N LEU A 241 -17.93 8.84 1.00
CA LEU A 241 -17.97 7.60 1.77
C LEU A 241 -17.18 7.72 3.07
N ALA A 242 -15.96 8.27 3.03
CA ALA A 242 -15.16 8.51 4.23
C ALA A 242 -15.88 9.45 5.21
N ASN A 243 -16.47 10.55 4.71
CA ASN A 243 -17.29 11.45 5.52
C ASN A 243 -18.54 10.77 6.12
N HIS A 244 -19.22 9.91 5.37
CA HIS A 244 -20.36 9.14 5.88
C HIS A 244 -19.95 8.14 6.98
N ARG A 245 -18.69 7.70 6.99
CA ARG A 245 -18.13 6.78 8.00
C ARG A 245 -17.57 7.48 9.23
N GLY A 246 -17.81 8.78 9.36
CA GLY A 246 -17.45 9.57 10.53
C GLY A 246 -16.55 10.75 10.20
N GLY A 247 -15.76 10.68 9.13
CA GLY A 247 -14.88 11.79 8.71
C GLY A 247 -14.04 12.34 9.88
N HIS A 248 -13.37 11.45 10.60
CA HIS A 248 -12.66 11.79 11.84
C HIS A 248 -11.40 12.63 11.61
N ASP A 249 -10.89 12.64 10.37
CA ASP A 249 -9.73 13.42 9.97
C ASP A 249 -9.98 14.19 8.67
N ASN A 250 -9.00 15.01 8.29
CA ASN A 250 -8.93 15.60 6.95
C ASN A 250 -8.78 14.50 5.89
N ILE A 251 -9.46 14.66 4.76
CA ILE A 251 -9.56 13.62 3.74
C ILE A 251 -9.12 14.23 2.42
N THR A 252 -7.98 13.77 1.92
CA THR A 252 -7.42 14.25 0.65
C THR A 252 -7.16 13.09 -0.30
N VAL A 253 -7.56 13.26 -1.55
CA VAL A 253 -7.33 12.34 -2.65
C VAL A 253 -6.84 13.08 -3.89
N VAL A 254 -5.80 12.56 -4.53
CA VAL A 254 -5.28 13.06 -5.81
C VAL A 254 -5.09 11.87 -6.74
N MET A 255 -5.72 11.93 -7.90
CA MET A 255 -5.78 10.85 -8.86
C MET A 255 -5.23 11.27 -10.22
N ALA A 256 -4.50 10.37 -10.86
CA ALA A 256 -4.12 10.45 -12.26
C ALA A 256 -4.57 9.20 -13.00
N GLU A 257 -5.32 9.37 -14.09
CA GLU A 257 -5.67 8.31 -15.03
C GLU A 257 -4.83 8.49 -16.30
N PHE A 258 -4.22 7.40 -16.78
CA PHE A 258 -3.33 7.40 -17.93
C PHE A 258 -4.01 6.75 -19.12
N GLY A 259 -3.93 7.38 -20.29
CA GLY A 259 -4.51 6.83 -21.51
C GLY A 259 -6.00 7.11 -21.69
N GLN A 260 -6.68 6.27 -22.47
CA GLN A 260 -8.12 6.33 -22.69
C GLN A 260 -8.83 5.09 -22.14
N LEU A 261 -9.21 5.15 -20.86
CA LEU A 261 -10.01 4.10 -20.25
C LEU A 261 -11.41 4.08 -20.90
N LYS A 262 -11.67 3.08 -21.75
CA LYS A 262 -13.03 2.77 -22.23
C LYS A 262 -13.83 2.15 -21.09
N ARG A 263 -14.34 2.99 -20.20
CA ARG A 263 -15.20 2.56 -19.09
C ARG A 263 -16.52 2.04 -19.68
N ASN A 264 -16.75 0.73 -19.64
CA ASN A 264 -18.04 0.13 -20.03
C ASN A 264 -18.93 -0.01 -18.79
N PRO A 265 -19.88 0.91 -18.53
CA PRO A 265 -20.75 0.82 -17.37
C PRO A 265 -21.68 -0.40 -17.39
N LYS A 266 -21.89 -1.06 -18.54
CA LYS A 266 -22.72 -2.27 -18.64
C LYS A 266 -22.04 -3.52 -18.12
N LEU A 267 -20.71 -3.61 -18.14
CA LEU A 267 -20.00 -4.78 -17.62
C LEU A 267 -20.18 -4.94 -16.10
N PHE A 268 -20.51 -3.84 -15.41
CA PHE A 268 -20.65 -3.78 -13.95
C PHE A 268 -22.09 -3.62 -13.48
N SER A 269 -23.08 -3.52 -14.38
CA SER A 269 -24.50 -3.61 -13.99
C SER A 269 -24.89 -5.02 -13.53
N ASP A 270 -24.12 -6.02 -13.96
CA ASP A 270 -24.36 -7.44 -13.66
C ASP A 270 -23.67 -7.86 -12.34
N LEU A 271 -22.77 -7.03 -11.81
CA LEU A 271 -22.16 -7.19 -10.47
C LEU A 271 -23.02 -6.58 -9.35
N LYS A 272 -24.33 -6.49 -9.56
CA LYS A 272 -25.28 -5.90 -8.60
C LYS A 272 -25.48 -6.71 -7.33
N GLU A 273 -24.96 -7.93 -7.24
CA GLU A 273 -24.98 -8.72 -6.02
C GLU A 273 -23.63 -9.39 -5.78
N LEU A 274 -22.65 -8.62 -5.30
CA LEU A 274 -21.67 -9.24 -4.42
C LEU A 274 -22.40 -9.51 -3.11
N PRO A 275 -22.50 -10.77 -2.64
CA PRO A 275 -23.15 -11.05 -1.37
C PRO A 275 -22.45 -10.22 -0.31
N ARG A 276 -23.23 -9.56 0.56
CA ARG A 276 -22.68 -9.00 1.79
C ARG A 276 -21.99 -10.16 2.49
N ILE A 277 -20.66 -10.12 2.56
CA ILE A 277 -19.92 -11.04 3.42
C ILE A 277 -20.34 -10.64 4.82
N GLN A 278 -21.36 -11.33 5.34
CA GLN A 278 -21.63 -11.28 6.76
C GLN A 278 -20.37 -11.79 7.44
N PRO A 279 -19.83 -11.10 8.47
CA PRO A 279 -18.75 -11.66 9.25
C PRO A 279 -19.18 -13.06 9.66
N LEU A 280 -18.34 -14.06 9.35
CA LEU A 280 -18.63 -15.46 9.68
C LEU A 280 -19.03 -15.50 11.15
N SER A 281 -20.31 -15.78 11.41
CA SER A 281 -20.82 -15.94 12.76
C SER A 281 -19.90 -16.94 13.48
N ASN A 282 -19.48 -16.58 14.69
CA ASN A 282 -18.58 -17.37 15.54
C ASN A 282 -19.05 -18.84 15.70
N LYS A 283 -20.36 -19.10 15.50
CA LYS A 283 -20.95 -20.44 15.46
C LYS A 283 -20.59 -21.24 14.20
N ASN A 284 -20.57 -20.61 13.02
CA ASN A 284 -20.21 -21.25 11.76
C ASN A 284 -18.71 -21.58 11.70
N PHE A 285 -17.86 -20.70 12.23
CA PHE A 285 -16.43 -20.95 12.36
C PHE A 285 -16.13 -22.11 13.34
N ARG A 286 -16.80 -22.16 14.49
CA ARG A 286 -16.68 -23.28 15.44
C ARG A 286 -17.17 -24.61 14.86
N ASN A 287 -18.23 -24.61 14.05
CA ASN A 287 -18.71 -25.81 13.37
C ASN A 287 -17.75 -26.27 12.27
N LEU A 288 -17.14 -25.34 11.53
CA LEU A 288 -16.10 -25.64 10.54
C LEU A 288 -14.85 -26.25 11.21
N LEU A 289 -14.38 -25.66 12.33
CA LEU A 289 -13.28 -26.22 13.11
C LEU A 289 -13.59 -27.62 13.64
N LYS A 290 -14.81 -27.84 14.15
CA LYS A 290 -15.25 -29.17 14.60
C LYS A 290 -15.25 -30.18 13.45
N GLY A 291 -15.71 -29.79 12.26
CA GLY A 291 -15.67 -30.64 11.07
C GLY A 291 -14.24 -31.01 10.66
N ILE A 292 -13.31 -30.05 10.69
CA ILE A 292 -11.89 -30.29 10.40
C ILE A 292 -11.27 -31.23 11.45
N LEU A 293 -11.57 -31.03 12.74
CA LEU A 293 -11.08 -31.92 13.81
C LEU A 293 -11.60 -33.36 13.68
N VAL A 294 -12.85 -33.54 13.25
CA VAL A 294 -13.41 -34.88 12.98
C VAL A 294 -12.71 -35.53 11.79
N LEU A 295 -12.45 -34.79 10.72
CA LEU A 295 -11.70 -35.31 9.56
C LEU A 295 -10.26 -35.69 9.92
N LEU A 296 -9.58 -34.86 10.72
CA LEU A 296 -8.21 -35.16 11.18
C LEU A 296 -8.16 -36.38 12.09
N SER A 297 -9.17 -36.58 12.95
CA SER A 297 -9.24 -37.78 13.81
C SER A 297 -9.56 -39.04 13.02
N ILE A 298 -10.42 -38.98 11.99
CA ILE A 298 -10.64 -40.10 11.06
C ILE A 298 -9.34 -40.44 10.31
N LEU A 299 -8.62 -39.44 9.82
CA LEU A 299 -7.35 -39.62 9.13
C LEU A 299 -6.30 -40.27 10.05
N LEU A 300 -6.23 -39.84 11.32
CA LEU A 300 -5.33 -40.41 12.31
C LEU A 300 -5.64 -41.88 12.59
N VAL A 301 -6.92 -42.24 12.76
CA VAL A 301 -7.35 -43.64 12.94
C VAL A 301 -6.99 -44.48 11.72
N PHE A 302 -7.16 -43.94 10.51
CA PHE A 302 -6.76 -44.62 9.28
C PHE A 302 -5.25 -44.86 9.20
N ILE A 303 -4.43 -43.87 9.56
CA ILE A 303 -2.97 -44.01 9.62
C ILE A 303 -2.57 -45.07 10.65
N ILE A 304 -3.16 -45.05 11.86
CA ILE A 304 -2.89 -46.06 12.88
C ILE A 304 -3.29 -47.46 12.39
N TRP A 305 -4.43 -47.59 11.71
CA TRP A 305 -4.87 -48.86 11.14
C TRP A 305 -3.90 -49.39 10.08
N GLN A 306 -3.36 -48.53 9.20
CA GLN A 306 -2.34 -48.93 8.23
C GLN A 306 -1.06 -49.42 8.93
N ILE A 307 -0.59 -48.70 9.95
CA ILE A 307 0.59 -49.10 10.73
C ILE A 307 0.36 -50.47 11.40
N VAL A 308 -0.80 -50.70 12.01
CA VAL A 308 -1.13 -51.99 12.65
C VAL A 308 -1.26 -53.11 11.62
N LYS A 309 -1.85 -52.83 10.45
CA LYS A 309 -1.96 -53.79 9.36
C LYS A 309 -0.58 -54.21 8.83
N ASP A 310 0.32 -53.26 8.66
CA ASP A 310 1.71 -53.53 8.26
C ASP A 310 2.44 -54.34 9.32
N TYR A 311 2.26 -54.02 10.61
CA TYR A 311 2.84 -54.78 11.72
C TYR A 311 2.35 -56.24 11.76
N ARG A 312 1.05 -56.48 11.55
CA ARG A 312 0.47 -57.84 11.47
C ARG A 312 0.86 -58.59 10.19
N GLY A 313 1.22 -57.87 9.12
CA GLY A 313 1.78 -58.44 7.90
C GLY A 313 3.20 -58.98 8.11
N ILE A 314 3.98 -58.34 8.98
CA ILE A 314 5.35 -58.73 9.32
C ILE A 314 5.34 -60.03 10.17
N GLU A 315 4.45 -60.19 11.14
CA GLU A 315 4.37 -61.42 11.95
C GLU A 315 4.03 -62.69 11.15
N LYS A 316 3.27 -62.56 10.05
CA LYS A 316 2.92 -63.72 9.20
C LYS A 316 4.09 -64.25 8.36
N ASN A 317 5.17 -63.48 8.20
CA ASN A 317 6.35 -63.86 7.42
C ASN A 317 7.50 -64.42 8.29
N VAL A 318 7.34 -64.52 9.62
CA VAL A 318 8.42 -64.92 10.55
C VAL A 318 8.20 -66.33 11.17
N MET A 319 7.21 -67.11 10.71
CA MET A 319 7.03 -68.51 11.15
C MET A 319 7.65 -69.50 10.14
N PRO A 320 8.81 -70.15 10.43
CA PRO A 320 9.39 -71.14 9.53
C PRO A 320 8.63 -72.47 9.62
N ARG A 321 8.32 -73.05 8.45
CA ARG A 321 7.80 -74.42 8.31
C ARG A 321 8.85 -75.42 8.81
N ALA A 322 8.41 -76.29 9.70
CA ALA A 322 9.14 -77.48 10.10
C ALA A 322 9.28 -78.46 8.92
N GLY A 323 10.47 -79.05 8.75
CA GLY A 323 10.59 -80.39 8.15
C GLY A 323 11.82 -80.66 7.27
N GLN A 324 12.49 -81.75 7.64
CA GLN A 324 13.41 -82.62 6.88
C GLN A 324 14.89 -82.19 6.85
N SER A 325 15.77 -82.81 7.64
CA SER A 325 16.28 -84.20 7.59
C SER A 325 17.27 -84.43 6.44
N THR A 326 18.57 -84.33 6.72
CA THR A 326 19.56 -85.32 6.29
C THR A 326 20.71 -85.38 7.31
N SER A 327 21.00 -86.61 7.72
CA SER A 327 22.10 -87.03 8.58
C SER A 327 23.39 -87.20 7.78
N LYS A 328 24.56 -86.96 8.42
CA LYS A 328 25.78 -87.82 8.52
C LYS A 328 27.10 -87.00 8.67
N PRO A 329 28.21 -87.61 9.15
CA PRO A 329 28.73 -87.24 10.47
C PRO A 329 30.26 -87.03 10.53
N LEU A 330 30.77 -86.88 11.75
CA LEU A 330 32.13 -87.15 12.26
C LEU A 330 33.30 -86.28 11.75
N GLY A 331 34.10 -85.82 12.70
CA GLY A 331 35.49 -85.42 12.44
C GLY A 331 36.02 -84.43 13.45
N ASP A 332 36.88 -84.92 14.34
CA ASP A 332 37.54 -84.19 15.42
C ASP A 332 38.42 -83.01 14.98
N ILE A 333 38.42 -82.03 15.89
CA ILE A 333 39.39 -80.99 16.31
C ILE A 333 40.86 -81.19 15.85
N PRO A 334 41.65 -80.11 15.63
CA PRO A 334 42.23 -79.34 16.74
C PRO A 334 41.80 -77.87 16.85
#